data_AF-A0A914PUX8-F1
#
_entry.id   AF-A0A914PUX8-F1
#
_cell.length_a   1.000
_cell.length_b   1.000
_cell.length_c   1.000
_cell.angle_alpha   90.00
_cell.angle_beta   90.00
_cell.angle_gamma   90.00
#
_symmetry.space_group_name_H-M   'P 1'
#
loop_
_entity.id
_entity.type
_entity.pdbx_description
1 polymer ?
#
loop_
_entity_poly.entity_id
_entity_poly.type
_entity_poly.pdbx_seq_one_letter_code
_entity_poly.pdbx_strand_id
1 'polypeptide(L)'
;MQMNLKISFMNKKFLEKNKKLVNYGKHIIRLSEHKIREIEQASLMKDIQYLQIVETLKEEIRVLESRITLQKSEVNLEYLRNVFVQLLNSTTSTSRKHILKAIGAVLKLTQTEMKKVDSWNI
;
A
#
# COMPACT_ATOMS: atom_id res chain seq x y z
N MET A 1 46.82 -65.64 -20.14
CA MET A 1 46.03 -65.66 -18.88
C MET A 1 46.21 -64.40 -18.02
N GLN A 2 47.44 -63.90 -17.80
CA GLN A 2 47.69 -62.73 -16.95
C GLN A 2 47.07 -61.40 -17.45
N MET A 3 46.98 -61.19 -18.77
CA MET A 3 46.41 -59.97 -19.36
C MET A 3 44.91 -59.79 -19.04
N ASN A 4 44.13 -60.88 -19.10
CA ASN A 4 42.68 -60.85 -18.82
C ASN A 4 42.39 -60.56 -17.33
N LEU A 5 43.22 -61.07 -16.42
CA LEU A 5 43.12 -60.76 -14.99
C LEU A 5 43.40 -59.27 -14.72
N LYS A 6 44.40 -58.70 -15.40
CA LYS A 6 44.72 -57.27 -15.29
C LYS A 6 43.58 -56.38 -15.79
N ILE A 7 42.96 -56.73 -16.92
CA ILE A 7 41.79 -56.03 -17.47
C ILE A 7 40.59 -56.10 -16.51
N SER A 8 40.29 -57.29 -15.98
CA SER A 8 39.20 -57.49 -15.00
C SER A 8 39.40 -56.65 -13.73
N PHE A 9 40.64 -56.60 -13.21
CA PHE A 9 40.98 -55.77 -12.06
C PHE A 9 40.81 -54.28 -12.35
N MET A 10 41.28 -53.80 -13.51
CA MET A 10 41.10 -52.40 -13.93
C MET A 10 39.62 -52.04 -14.08
N ASN A 11 38.81 -52.92 -14.68
CA ASN A 11 37.36 -52.71 -14.83
C ASN A 11 36.64 -52.65 -13.48
N LYS A 12 36.99 -53.50 -12.52
CA LYS A 12 36.43 -53.47 -11.17
C LYS A 12 36.76 -52.15 -10.46
N LYS A 13 38.02 -51.70 -10.55
CA LYS A 13 38.46 -50.41 -9.98
C LYS A 13 37.76 -49.23 -10.63
N PHE A 14 37.57 -49.27 -11.95
CA PHE A 14 36.83 -48.26 -12.70
C PHE A 14 35.35 -48.22 -12.28
N LEU A 15 34.69 -49.37 -12.15
CA LEU A 15 33.31 -49.45 -11.71
C LEU A 15 33.12 -48.90 -10.29
N GLU A 16 34.02 -49.21 -9.37
CA GLU A 16 33.98 -48.69 -8.01
C GLU A 16 34.16 -47.16 -7.97
N LYS A 17 35.09 -46.62 -8.78
CA LYS A 17 35.28 -45.18 -8.94
C LYS A 17 34.04 -44.49 -9.50
N ASN A 18 33.38 -45.08 -10.50
CA ASN A 18 32.12 -44.55 -11.06
C ASN A 18 30.98 -44.58 -10.03
N LYS A 19 30.83 -45.65 -9.25
CA LYS A 19 29.83 -45.72 -8.18
C LYS A 19 30.03 -44.60 -7.15
N LYS A 20 31.27 -44.33 -6.75
CA LYS A 20 31.60 -43.23 -5.83
C LYS A 20 31.25 -41.87 -6.43
N LEU A 21 31.59 -41.63 -7.70
CA LEU A 21 31.24 -40.40 -8.42
C LEU A 21 29.72 -40.18 -8.51
N VAL A 22 28.97 -41.21 -8.86
CA VAL A 22 27.49 -41.15 -8.93
C VAL A 22 26.90 -40.84 -7.55
N ASN A 23 27.40 -41.48 -6.49
CA ASN A 23 26.92 -41.22 -5.13
C ASN A 23 27.23 -39.80 -4.67
N TYR A 24 28.40 -39.27 -5.00
CA TYR A 24 28.74 -37.87 -4.76
C TYR A 24 27.79 -36.93 -5.51
N GLY A 25 27.55 -37.18 -6.80
CA GLY A 25 26.59 -36.42 -7.60
C GLY A 25 25.19 -36.40 -6.98
N LYS A 26 24.68 -37.57 -6.57
CA LYS A 26 23.39 -37.69 -5.86
C LYS A 26 23.35 -36.96 -4.52
N HIS A 27 24.48 -36.87 -3.83
CA HIS A 27 24.57 -36.12 -2.57
C HIS A 27 24.51 -34.61 -2.82
N ILE A 28 25.28 -34.13 -3.80
CA ILE A 28 25.27 -32.71 -4.19
C ILE A 28 23.89 -32.29 -4.69
N ILE A 29 23.23 -33.08 -5.52
CA ILE A 29 21.86 -32.79 -6.00
C ILE A 29 20.91 -32.62 -4.82
N ARG A 30 20.89 -33.56 -3.87
CA ARG A 30 20.03 -33.48 -2.68
C ARG A 30 20.31 -32.25 -1.82
N LEU A 31 21.58 -31.89 -1.64
CA LEU A 31 21.96 -30.68 -0.91
C LEU A 31 21.50 -29.41 -1.64
N SER A 32 21.64 -29.37 -2.96
CA SER A 32 21.18 -28.23 -3.76
C SER A 32 19.66 -28.10 -3.73
N GLU A 33 18.93 -29.21 -3.88
CA GLU A 33 17.46 -29.22 -3.77
C GLU A 33 16.98 -28.75 -2.40
N HIS A 34 17.68 -29.13 -1.33
CA HIS A 34 17.37 -28.64 0.02
C HIS A 34 17.53 -27.12 0.11
N LYS A 35 18.68 -26.59 -0.35
CA LYS A 35 18.95 -25.15 -0.34
C LYS A 35 17.95 -24.36 -1.18
N ILE A 36 17.57 -24.88 -2.34
CA ILE A 36 16.56 -24.25 -3.21
C ILE A 36 15.24 -24.14 -2.45
N ARG A 37 14.78 -25.22 -1.81
CA ARG A 37 13.56 -25.19 -1.00
C ARG A 37 13.63 -24.20 0.16
N GLU A 38 14.76 -24.13 0.86
CA GLU A 38 14.95 -23.16 1.95
C GLU A 38 14.87 -21.71 1.45
N ILE A 39 15.48 -21.41 0.30
CA ILE A 39 15.43 -20.08 -0.32
C ILE A 39 14.00 -19.74 -0.75
N GLU A 40 13.30 -20.67 -1.39
CA GLU A 40 11.90 -20.49 -1.82
C GLU A 40 10.99 -20.25 -0.61
N GLN A 41 11.14 -21.02 0.46
CA GLN A 41 10.37 -20.83 1.69
C GLN A 41 10.63 -19.46 2.34
N ALA A 42 11.90 -19.04 2.42
CA ALA A 42 12.25 -17.73 2.95
C ALA A 42 11.66 -16.59 2.09
N SER A 43 11.65 -16.74 0.76
CA SER A 43 11.02 -15.78 -0.15
C SER A 43 9.51 -15.70 0.07
N LEU A 44 8.83 -16.85 0.14
CA LEU A 44 7.39 -16.90 0.37
C LEU A 44 6.98 -16.28 1.70
N MET A 45 7.75 -16.55 2.77
CA MET A 45 7.49 -15.92 4.07
C MET A 45 7.62 -14.40 4.01
N LYS A 46 8.62 -13.90 3.29
CA LYS A 46 8.82 -12.46 3.07
C LYS A 46 7.66 -11.84 2.28
N ASP A 47 7.18 -12.53 1.24
CA ASP A 47 6.03 -12.05 0.45
C ASP A 47 4.75 -11.97 1.30
N ILE A 48 4.49 -12.98 2.14
CA ILE A 48 3.36 -12.97 3.08
C ILE A 48 3.45 -11.78 4.04
N GLN A 49 4.63 -11.53 4.61
CA GLN A 49 4.83 -10.38 5.51
C GLN A 49 4.60 -9.05 4.81
N TYR A 50 5.08 -8.89 3.57
CA TYR A 50 4.82 -7.67 2.81
C TYR A 50 3.35 -7.48 2.50
N LEU A 51 2.63 -8.54 2.14
CA LEU A 51 1.19 -8.46 1.90
C LEU A 51 0.45 -7.97 3.15
N GLN A 52 0.78 -8.50 4.32
CA GLN A 52 0.21 -8.05 5.60
C GLN A 52 0.51 -6.58 5.90
N ILE A 53 1.74 -6.13 5.65
CA ILE A 53 2.12 -4.72 5.82
C ILE A 53 1.33 -3.83 4.86
N VAL A 54 1.21 -4.23 3.60
CA VAL A 54 0.47 -3.48 2.58
C VAL A 54 -1.01 -3.37 2.94
N GLU A 55 -1.63 -4.45 3.42
CA GLU A 55 -3.02 -4.43 3.88
C GLU A 55 -3.22 -3.51 5.10
N THR A 56 -2.29 -3.56 6.05
CA THR A 56 -2.31 -2.68 7.23
C THR A 56 -2.21 -1.22 6.84
N LEU A 57 -1.26 -0.86 5.97
CA LEU A 57 -1.08 0.51 5.49
C LEU A 57 -2.29 1.01 4.69
N LYS A 58 -2.94 0.14 3.89
CA LYS A 58 -4.16 0.49 3.17
C LYS A 58 -5.30 0.84 4.13
N GLU A 59 -5.46 0.09 5.22
CA GLU A 59 -6.49 0.38 6.22
C GLU A 59 -6.16 1.65 7.00
N GLU A 60 -4.90 1.90 7.35
CA GLU A 60 -4.48 3.16 7.98
C GLU A 60 -4.79 4.38 7.09
N ILE A 61 -4.49 4.30 5.79
CA ILE A 61 -4.84 5.34 4.82
C ILE A 61 -6.35 5.58 4.84
N ARG A 62 -7.16 4.52 4.75
CA ARG A 62 -8.63 4.61 4.77
C ARG A 62 -9.14 5.31 6.04
N VAL A 63 -8.60 4.96 7.20
CA VAL A 63 -8.97 5.58 8.48
C VAL A 63 -8.59 7.06 8.50
N LEU A 64 -7.38 7.41 8.03
CA LEU A 64 -6.92 8.79 7.97
C LEU A 64 -7.78 9.64 7.02
N GLU A 65 -8.12 9.12 5.84
CA GLU A 65 -9.01 9.78 4.88
C GLU A 65 -10.41 10.03 5.48
N SER A 66 -10.94 9.04 6.22
CA SER A 66 -12.19 9.18 6.95
C SER A 66 -12.13 10.30 8.00
N ARG A 67 -11.06 10.34 8.81
CA ARG A 67 -10.85 11.40 9.81
C ARG A 67 -10.73 12.79 9.20
N ILE A 68 -9.99 12.93 8.10
CA ILE A 68 -9.87 14.19 7.36
C ILE A 68 -11.24 14.65 6.85
N THR A 69 -12.06 13.71 6.36
CA THR A 69 -13.41 14.02 5.86
C THR A 69 -14.31 14.54 6.98
N LEU A 70 -14.26 13.90 8.16
CA LEU A 70 -15.00 14.33 9.35
C LEU A 70 -14.51 15.72 9.82
N GLN A 71 -13.20 15.92 9.96
CA GLN A 71 -12.64 17.19 10.40
C GLN A 71 -12.97 18.35 9.45
N LYS A 72 -12.96 18.12 8.13
CA LYS A 72 -13.40 19.14 7.15
C LYS A 72 -14.84 19.58 7.39
N SER A 73 -15.73 18.67 7.78
CA SER A 73 -17.11 19.03 8.11
C SER A 73 -17.22 19.89 9.37
N GLU A 74 -16.43 19.60 10.40
CA GLU A 74 -16.40 20.37 11.65
C GLU A 74 -15.80 21.78 11.47
N VAL A 75 -14.66 21.90 10.77
CA VAL A 75 -13.99 23.19 10.51
C VAL A 75 -14.89 24.12 9.70
N ASN A 76 -15.64 23.59 8.74
CA ASN A 76 -16.57 24.38 7.94
C ASN A 76 -17.73 24.95 8.80
N LEU A 77 -18.20 24.22 9.81
CA LEU A 77 -19.27 24.68 10.71
C LEU A 77 -18.79 25.76 11.68
N GLU A 78 -17.58 25.63 12.23
CA GLU A 78 -17.00 26.66 13.09
C GLU A 78 -16.79 27.98 12.33
N TYR A 79 -16.24 27.90 11.12
CA TYR A 79 -16.13 29.07 10.24
C TYR A 79 -17.50 29.67 9.92
N LEU A 80 -18.47 28.84 9.52
CA LEU A 80 -19.82 29.29 9.18
C LEU A 80 -20.49 29.99 10.37
N ARG A 81 -20.33 29.47 11.59
CA ARG A 81 -20.79 30.11 12.83
C ARG A 81 -20.17 31.50 13.00
N ASN A 82 -18.86 31.62 12.83
CA ASN A 82 -18.16 32.90 13.00
C ASN A 82 -18.63 33.94 11.98
N VAL A 83 -18.75 33.55 10.72
CA VAL A 83 -19.23 34.43 9.64
C VAL A 83 -20.71 34.79 9.81
N PHE A 84 -21.52 33.87 10.34
CA PHE A 84 -22.91 34.16 10.70
C PHE A 84 -23.01 35.21 11.84
N VAL A 85 -22.19 35.09 12.88
CA VAL A 85 -22.14 36.11 13.95
C VAL A 85 -21.68 37.46 13.39
N GLN A 86 -20.72 37.49 12.46
CA GLN A 86 -20.32 38.73 11.77
C GLN A 86 -21.47 39.31 10.95
N LEU A 87 -22.26 38.48 10.27
CA LEU A 87 -23.44 38.93 9.52
C LEU A 87 -24.42 39.68 10.41
N LEU A 88 -24.76 39.12 11.57
CA LEU A 88 -25.70 39.73 12.53
C LEU A 88 -25.23 41.09 13.05
N ASN A 89 -23.91 41.25 13.22
CA ASN A 89 -23.31 42.48 13.74
C ASN A 89 -22.92 43.49 12.65
N SER A 90 -23.13 43.15 11.37
CA SER A 90 -22.68 43.99 10.27
C SER A 90 -23.58 45.22 10.06
N THR A 91 -22.96 46.39 9.98
CA THR A 91 -23.66 47.68 9.93
C THR A 91 -23.87 48.21 8.52
N THR A 92 -23.18 47.67 7.51
CA THR A 92 -23.27 48.13 6.12
C THR A 92 -23.84 47.05 5.19
N SER A 93 -24.60 47.47 4.19
CA SER A 93 -25.15 46.56 3.16
C SER A 93 -24.03 45.88 2.36
N THR A 94 -22.94 46.60 2.06
CA THR A 94 -21.76 46.04 1.39
C THR A 94 -21.10 44.93 2.21
N SER A 95 -20.89 45.14 3.51
CA SER A 95 -20.35 44.08 4.38
C SER A 95 -21.29 42.87 4.48
N ARG A 96 -22.61 43.10 4.59
CA ARG A 96 -23.61 42.01 4.57
C ARG A 96 -23.49 41.17 3.30
N LYS A 97 -23.38 41.83 2.14
CA LYS A 97 -23.26 41.16 0.84
C LYS A 97 -22.00 40.32 0.71
N HIS A 98 -20.85 40.83 1.14
CA HIS A 98 -19.60 40.06 1.13
C HIS A 98 -19.66 38.83 2.05
N ILE A 99 -20.22 39.02 3.25
CA ILE A 99 -20.39 37.94 4.23
C ILE A 99 -21.35 36.86 3.68
N LEU A 100 -22.48 37.26 3.08
CA LEU A 100 -23.41 36.31 2.44
C LEU A 100 -22.77 35.56 1.27
N LYS A 101 -21.89 36.19 0.48
CA LYS A 101 -21.12 35.51 -0.56
C LYS A 101 -20.14 34.49 0.00
N ALA A 102 -19.46 34.83 1.10
CA ALA A 102 -18.56 33.90 1.79
C ALA A 102 -19.33 32.68 2.33
N ILE A 103 -20.49 32.91 2.96
CA ILE A 103 -21.41 31.85 3.39
C ILE A 103 -21.83 30.98 2.20
N GLY A 104 -22.24 31.60 1.09
CA GLY A 104 -22.67 30.88 -0.11
C GLY A 104 -21.59 29.99 -0.73
N ALA A 105 -20.34 30.45 -0.71
CA ALA A 105 -19.19 29.64 -1.15
C ALA A 105 -18.93 28.44 -0.24
N VAL A 106 -18.99 28.63 1.08
CA VAL A 106 -18.81 27.53 2.06
C VAL A 106 -19.93 26.50 1.97
N LEU A 107 -21.18 26.94 1.78
CA LEU A 107 -22.34 26.07 1.57
C LEU A 107 -22.42 25.47 0.17
N LYS A 108 -21.52 25.85 -0.74
CA LYS A 108 -21.49 25.41 -2.14
C LYS A 108 -22.81 25.65 -2.86
N LEU A 109 -23.39 26.84 -2.68
CA LEU A 109 -24.62 27.24 -3.35
C LEU A 109 -24.45 27.14 -4.87
N THR A 110 -25.50 26.67 -5.54
CA THR A 110 -25.59 26.64 -7.00
C THR A 110 -25.54 28.06 -7.57
N GLN A 111 -25.23 28.18 -8.86
CA GLN A 111 -25.18 29.47 -9.53
C GLN A 111 -26.53 30.21 -9.47
N THR A 112 -27.65 29.48 -9.46
CA THR A 112 -29.00 30.03 -9.31
C THR A 112 -29.23 30.61 -7.92
N GLU A 113 -28.77 29.91 -6.88
CA GLU A 113 -28.85 30.39 -5.49
C GLU A 113 -27.93 31.59 -5.25
N MET A 114 -26.73 31.57 -5.82
CA MET A 114 -25.79 32.71 -5.75
C MET A 114 -26.34 33.97 -6.41
N LYS A 115 -27.09 33.86 -7.52
CA LYS A 115 -27.78 35.00 -8.13
C LYS A 115 -28.79 35.65 -7.17
N LYS A 116 -29.49 34.85 -6.35
CA LYS A 116 -30.42 35.38 -5.33
C LYS A 116 -29.66 36.17 -4.26
N VAL A 117 -28.51 35.65 -3.82
CA VAL A 117 -27.60 36.35 -2.90
C VAL A 117 -27.10 37.67 -3.51
N ASP A 118 -26.74 37.68 -4.80
CA ASP A 118 -26.29 38.88 -5.50
C ASP A 118 -27.39 39.95 -5.64
N SER A 119 -28.64 39.52 -5.81
CA SER A 119 -29.82 40.39 -5.87
C SER A 119 -30.33 40.85 -4.50
N TRP A 120 -29.78 40.31 -3.40
CA TRP A 120 -30.18 40.70 -2.05
C TRP A 120 -29.68 42.12 -1.78
N ASN A 121 -30.60 43.09 -1.86
CA ASN A 121 -30.37 44.49 -1.53
C ASN A 121 -31.16 44.85 -0.26
N ILE A 122 -30.51 44.71 0.91
CA ILE A 122 -30.93 45.29 2.20
C ILE A 122 -29.69 45.85 2.92
#